data_AF-A0A0V0H7Q9-F1
#
_entry.id   AF-A0A0V0H7Q9-F1
#
_cell.length_a   1.000
_cell.length_b   1.000
_cell.length_c   1.000
_cell.angle_alpha   90.00
_cell.angle_beta   90.00
_cell.angle_gamma   90.00
#
_symmetry.space_group_name_H-M   'P 1'
#
loop_
_entity.id
_entity.type
_entity.pdbx_description
1 polymer ?
#
loop_
_entity_poly.entity_id
_entity_poly.type
_entity_poly.pdbx_seq_one_letter_code
_entity_poly.pdbx_strand_id
1 'polypeptide(L)'
;MVEAQNFAAVFPNDMDEHDSPFAGELLHLTRKGLQRWKRVSVYINKKSQVVIKLKSKHVGGAFSKNNKCVVYEVCDESEPWLFNKEIESLDLYLRVKTAQGLLEFKCKNKSHKQKWVDGIQKLLDKTSLYEDTEGSMTMLKINKSF
;
A
#
# COMPACT_ATOMS: atom_id res chain seq x y z
N MET A 1 -39.84 -35.86 -1.43
CA MET A 1 -39.23 -34.58 -1.84
C MET A 1 -38.01 -34.39 -0.98
N VAL A 2 -36.82 -34.39 -1.57
CA VAL A 2 -35.55 -34.22 -0.87
C VAL A 2 -35.27 -32.72 -0.76
N GLU A 3 -35.27 -32.17 0.45
CA GLU A 3 -34.79 -30.81 0.68
C GLU A 3 -33.27 -30.86 0.85
N ALA A 4 -32.57 -30.28 -0.12
CA ALA A 4 -31.13 -30.08 -0.07
C ALA A 4 -30.83 -29.00 0.98
N GLN A 5 -30.21 -29.41 2.09
CA GLN A 5 -29.60 -28.47 3.02
C GLN A 5 -28.41 -27.79 2.34
N ASN A 6 -28.62 -26.51 2.05
CA ASN A 6 -27.68 -25.63 1.39
C ASN A 6 -26.54 -25.31 2.38
N PHE A 7 -25.40 -26.00 2.26
CA PHE A 7 -24.17 -25.63 2.97
C PHE A 7 -23.62 -24.35 2.35
N ALA A 8 -24.01 -23.19 2.90
CA ALA A 8 -23.33 -21.95 2.62
C ALA A 8 -21.90 -22.05 3.18
N ALA A 9 -20.94 -22.28 2.30
CA ALA A 9 -19.52 -22.16 2.62
C ALA A 9 -19.26 -20.72 3.08
N VAL A 10 -19.18 -20.54 4.40
CA VAL A 10 -18.57 -19.36 5.01
C VAL A 10 -17.09 -19.43 4.64
N PHE A 11 -16.71 -18.73 3.59
CA PHE A 11 -15.29 -18.48 3.32
C PHE A 11 -14.77 -17.60 4.46
N PRO A 12 -13.79 -18.08 5.27
CA PRO A 12 -13.13 -17.22 6.23
C PRO A 12 -12.39 -16.13 5.44
N ASN A 13 -12.75 -14.88 5.72
CA ASN A 13 -12.11 -13.71 5.16
C ASN A 13 -10.59 -13.74 5.36
N ASP A 14 -9.86 -13.53 4.27
CA ASP A 14 -8.52 -12.96 4.17
C ASP A 14 -7.51 -13.44 5.23
N MET A 15 -6.80 -14.53 4.88
CA MET A 15 -5.61 -15.05 5.57
C MET A 15 -4.60 -13.97 5.99
N ASP A 16 -4.23 -14.01 7.27
CA ASP A 16 -2.91 -13.77 7.87
C ASP A 16 -2.11 -12.53 7.42
N GLU A 17 -2.42 -11.40 8.07
CA GLU A 17 -1.63 -10.17 8.11
C GLU A 17 -0.58 -10.29 9.25
N HIS A 18 0.41 -11.19 9.08
CA HIS A 18 1.34 -11.61 10.16
C HIS A 18 2.68 -10.84 10.22
N ASP A 19 2.79 -9.71 9.50
CA ASP A 19 3.82 -8.70 9.72
C ASP A 19 3.10 -7.39 10.05
N SER A 20 3.36 -6.83 11.23
CA SER A 20 2.65 -5.65 11.73
C SER A 20 2.64 -4.54 10.66
N PRO A 21 1.49 -4.24 10.03
CA PRO A 21 1.43 -3.35 8.89
C PRO A 21 1.74 -1.93 9.34
N PHE A 22 2.60 -1.22 8.60
CA PHE A 22 2.80 0.20 8.82
C PHE A 22 1.50 0.94 8.46
N ALA A 23 0.80 1.49 9.45
CA ALA A 23 -0.57 1.95 9.31
C ALA A 23 -0.86 3.26 10.04
N GLY A 24 -1.82 4.03 9.51
CA GLY A 24 -2.25 5.29 10.10
C GLY A 24 -3.32 5.99 9.27
N GLU A 25 -3.65 7.23 9.62
CA GLU A 25 -4.61 8.04 8.88
C GLU A 25 -3.91 9.09 8.04
N LEU A 26 -4.27 9.15 6.76
CA LEU A 26 -3.77 10.12 5.79
C LEU A 26 -4.94 10.76 5.03
N LEU A 27 -4.75 11.99 4.60
CA LEU A 27 -5.73 12.70 3.79
C LEU A 27 -5.39 12.48 2.31
N HIS A 28 -6.12 11.58 1.65
CA HIS A 28 -5.91 11.24 0.24
C HIS A 28 -6.42 12.37 -0.65
N LEU A 29 -5.55 12.89 -1.51
CA LEU A 29 -5.89 13.84 -2.56
C LEU A 29 -6.33 13.05 -3.80
N THR A 30 -7.60 13.21 -4.16
CA THR A 30 -8.12 12.58 -5.38
C THR A 30 -7.64 13.34 -6.61
N ARG A 31 -7.60 12.67 -7.77
CA ARG A 31 -7.30 13.31 -9.08
C ARG A 31 -8.23 14.47 -9.46
N LYS A 32 -9.33 14.67 -8.72
CA LYS A 32 -10.27 15.80 -8.90
C LYS A 32 -9.99 16.96 -7.92
N GLY A 33 -8.89 16.90 -7.16
CA GLY A 33 -8.53 17.89 -6.13
C GLY A 33 -9.26 17.73 -4.79
N LEU A 34 -10.18 16.77 -4.65
CA LEU A 34 -10.90 16.56 -3.39
C LEU A 34 -10.05 15.79 -2.37
N GLN A 35 -10.01 16.27 -1.14
CA GLN A 35 -9.32 15.65 -0.02
C GLN A 35 -10.25 14.74 0.80
N ARG A 36 -9.83 13.51 1.12
CA ARG A 36 -10.62 12.56 1.92
C ARG A 36 -9.76 11.77 2.90
N TRP A 37 -10.19 11.71 4.15
CA TRP A 37 -9.53 10.87 5.16
C TRP A 37 -9.64 9.39 4.79
N LYS A 38 -8.49 8.70 4.84
CA LYS A 38 -8.35 7.27 4.63
C LYS A 38 -7.56 6.68 5.77
N ARG A 39 -7.99 5.51 6.25
CA ARG A 39 -7.11 4.65 7.02
C ARG A 39 -6.24 3.89 6.02
N VAL A 40 -4.95 4.10 6.11
CA VAL A 40 -3.94 3.55 5.20
C VAL A 40 -3.16 2.48 5.95
N SER A 41 -2.89 1.35 5.29
CA SER A 41 -1.92 0.37 5.77
C SER A 41 -1.01 -0.07 4.62
N VAL A 42 0.26 -0.29 4.92
CA VAL A 42 1.28 -0.75 3.97
C VAL A 42 1.93 -2.01 4.53
N TYR A 43 2.05 -3.03 3.70
CA TYR A 43 2.54 -4.35 4.09
C TYR A 43 3.15 -5.09 2.90
N ILE A 44 3.94 -6.13 3.18
CA ILE A 44 4.45 -7.06 2.15
C ILE A 44 3.45 -8.21 2.05
N ASN A 45 2.97 -8.50 0.83
CA ASN A 45 2.03 -9.60 0.60
C ASN A 45 2.75 -10.95 0.41
N LYS A 46 2.01 -12.04 0.24
CA LYS A 46 2.57 -13.39 0.00
C LYS A 46 3.36 -13.54 -1.29
N LYS A 47 3.26 -12.57 -2.21
CA LYS A 47 4.04 -12.50 -3.46
C LYS A 47 5.29 -11.61 -3.29
N SER A 48 5.67 -11.32 -2.05
CA SER A 48 6.75 -10.41 -1.67
C SER A 48 6.58 -8.98 -2.17
N GLN A 49 5.38 -8.56 -2.59
CA GLN A 49 5.15 -7.20 -3.09
C GLN A 49 4.73 -6.27 -1.95
N VAL A 50 5.24 -5.04 -1.95
CA VAL A 50 4.73 -3.97 -1.08
C VAL A 50 3.35 -3.54 -1.58
N VAL A 51 2.35 -3.59 -0.71
CA VAL A 51 0.96 -3.25 -1.00
C VAL A 51 0.49 -2.13 -0.07
N ILE A 52 -0.08 -1.07 -0.65
CA ILE A 52 -0.82 -0.04 0.07
C ILE A 52 -2.32 -0.35 0.03
N LYS A 53 -2.98 -0.30 1.19
CA LYS A 53 -4.41 -0.55 1.38
C LYS A 53 -5.08 0.68 1.96
N LEU A 54 -6.05 1.22 1.22
CA LEU A 54 -6.86 2.37 1.59
C LEU A 54 -8.23 1.90 2.05
N LYS A 55 -8.59 2.16 3.31
CA LYS A 55 -9.93 1.93 3.86
C LYS A 55 -10.67 3.24 4.05
N SER A 56 -11.91 3.27 3.59
CA SER A 56 -12.84 4.40 3.82
C SER A 56 -13.90 4.00 4.84
N LYS A 57 -14.34 4.94 5.66
CA LYS A 57 -15.58 4.80 6.43
C LYS A 57 -16.74 5.28 5.55
N HIS A 58 -17.78 4.46 5.38
CA HIS A 58 -19.05 4.90 4.78
C HIS A 58 -19.97 5.45 5.88
N VAL A 59 -20.79 6.46 5.56
CA VAL A 59 -21.82 6.98 6.46
C VAL A 59 -22.78 5.83 6.80
N GLY A 60 -22.96 5.52 8.08
CA GLY A 60 -23.78 4.39 8.53
C GLY A 60 -23.03 3.07 8.79
N GLY A 61 -21.70 3.03 8.72
CA GLY A 61 -20.87 1.96 9.30
C GLY A 61 -20.88 0.59 8.61
N ALA A 62 -21.82 0.33 7.70
CA ALA A 62 -22.08 -1.02 7.18
C ALA A 62 -21.11 -1.50 6.09
N PHE A 63 -20.48 -0.60 5.33
CA PHE A 63 -19.60 -0.99 4.22
C PHE A 63 -18.30 -0.19 4.22
N SER A 64 -17.17 -0.84 4.45
CA SER A 64 -15.85 -0.23 4.24
C SER A 64 -15.40 -0.51 2.82
N LYS A 65 -15.39 0.51 1.95
CA LYS A 65 -14.71 0.41 0.66
C LYS A 65 -13.21 0.32 0.92
N ASN A 66 -12.63 -0.82 0.56
CA ASN A 66 -11.20 -1.05 0.54
C ASN A 66 -10.67 -0.91 -0.90
N ASN A 67 -9.47 -0.35 -1.05
CA ASN A 67 -8.71 -0.38 -2.30
C ASN A 67 -7.29 -0.82 -1.95
N LYS A 68 -6.74 -1.79 -2.67
CA LYS A 68 -5.37 -2.30 -2.51
C LYS A 68 -4.60 -2.04 -3.81
N CYS A 69 -3.35 -1.60 -3.72
CA CYS A 69 -2.50 -1.43 -4.89
C CYS A 69 -1.04 -1.77 -4.56
N VAL A 70 -0.29 -2.31 -5.53
CA VAL A 70 1.15 -2.55 -5.40
C VAL A 70 1.88 -1.21 -5.47
N VAL A 71 2.83 -1.02 -4.56
CA VAL A 71 3.70 0.16 -4.48
C VAL A 71 5.02 -0.15 -5.18
N TYR A 72 5.50 0.80 -5.99
CA TYR A 72 6.80 0.70 -6.65
C TYR A 72 7.85 1.60 -6.00
N GLU A 73 7.48 2.84 -5.68
CA GLU A 73 8.40 3.82 -5.11
C GLU A 73 7.66 4.90 -4.31
N VAL A 74 8.41 5.55 -3.42
CA VAL A 74 8.04 6.82 -2.80
C VAL A 74 8.68 7.93 -3.63
N CYS A 75 7.87 8.83 -4.19
CA CYS A 75 8.39 9.91 -5.04
C CYS A 75 8.77 11.13 -4.20
N ASP A 76 9.94 11.69 -4.51
CA ASP A 76 10.40 12.93 -3.92
C ASP A 76 9.70 14.18 -4.49
N GLU A 77 10.02 15.32 -3.89
CA GLU A 77 9.46 16.64 -4.18
C GLU A 77 9.79 17.15 -5.60
N SER A 78 10.65 16.44 -6.36
CA SER A 78 11.17 16.84 -7.67
C SER A 78 10.18 16.75 -8.83
N GLU A 79 9.17 15.88 -8.77
CA GLU A 79 8.16 15.77 -9.83
C GLU A 79 7.18 16.97 -9.80
N PRO A 80 6.85 17.61 -10.94
CA PRO A 80 5.90 18.71 -10.97
C PRO A 80 4.51 18.27 -10.46
N TRP A 81 3.93 19.06 -9.56
CA TRP A 81 2.58 18.79 -9.05
C TRP A 81 1.54 19.07 -10.13
N LEU A 82 0.63 18.11 -10.35
CA LEU A 82 -0.42 18.25 -11.37
C LEU A 82 -1.46 19.33 -11.01
N PHE A 83 -1.55 19.72 -9.73
CA PHE A 83 -2.54 20.66 -9.22
C PHE A 83 -1.90 21.93 -8.67
N ASN A 84 -1.37 22.75 -9.59
CA ASN A 84 -0.95 24.12 -9.27
C ASN A 84 -2.17 25.02 -9.11
N LYS A 85 -2.61 25.20 -7.87
CA LYS A 85 -3.27 26.41 -7.32
C LYS A 85 -3.45 26.16 -5.83
N GLU A 86 -2.59 26.76 -5.01
CA GLU A 86 -2.74 26.82 -3.55
C GLU A 86 -2.51 25.52 -2.76
N ILE A 87 -1.46 24.75 -3.09
CA ILE A 87 -1.01 23.70 -2.18
C ILE A 87 -0.35 24.37 -0.96
N GLU A 88 -1.10 24.45 0.14
CA GLU A 88 -0.55 24.72 1.48
C GLU A 88 0.67 23.81 1.70
N SER A 89 1.87 24.40 1.77
CA SER A 89 3.13 23.74 2.15
C SER A 89 3.34 22.34 1.54
N LEU A 90 3.92 22.31 0.33
CA LEU A 90 4.31 21.10 -0.41
C LEU A 90 5.04 20.05 0.43
N ASP A 91 5.79 20.54 1.41
CA ASP A 91 6.57 19.75 2.35
C ASP A 91 5.73 18.82 3.25
N LEU A 92 4.40 18.95 3.26
CA LEU A 92 3.49 18.06 3.96
C LEU A 92 2.91 16.93 3.11
N TYR A 93 3.17 16.91 1.80
CA TYR A 93 2.59 15.90 0.94
C TYR A 93 3.54 14.72 0.69
N LEU A 94 2.95 13.53 0.71
CA LEU A 94 3.57 12.25 0.40
C LEU A 94 3.03 11.78 -0.95
N ARG A 95 3.93 11.38 -1.85
CA ARG A 95 3.60 10.81 -3.16
C ARG A 95 4.11 9.38 -3.26
N VAL A 96 3.23 8.49 -3.71
CA VAL A 96 3.54 7.06 -3.82
C VAL A 96 3.15 6.60 -5.22
N LYS A 97 4.11 6.07 -5.97
CA LYS A 97 3.84 5.49 -7.29
C LYS A 97 3.37 4.05 -7.11
N THR A 98 2.25 3.75 -7.74
CA THR A 98 1.59 2.45 -7.64
C THR A 98 1.24 1.90 -9.01
N ALA A 99 0.84 0.63 -9.08
CA ALA A 99 0.33 0.01 -10.31
C ALA A 99 -0.91 0.70 -10.89
N GLN A 100 -1.64 1.48 -10.08
CA GLN A 100 -2.81 2.26 -10.51
C GLN A 100 -2.47 3.74 -10.83
N GLY A 101 -1.18 4.09 -10.80
CA GLY A 101 -0.67 5.45 -10.98
C GLY A 101 -0.25 6.09 -9.65
N LEU A 102 -0.18 7.42 -9.64
CA LEU A 102 0.26 8.19 -8.47
C LEU A 102 -0.85 8.31 -7.42
N LEU A 103 -0.51 8.01 -6.16
CA LEU A 103 -1.31 8.32 -4.99
C LEU A 103 -0.68 9.49 -4.24
N GLU A 104 -1.50 10.47 -3.87
CA GLU A 104 -1.07 11.68 -3.19
C GLU A 104 -1.78 11.80 -1.84
N PHE A 105 -1.02 12.05 -0.78
CA PHE A 105 -1.53 12.18 0.58
C PHE A 105 -1.01 13.45 1.24
N LYS A 106 -1.87 14.19 1.92
CA LYS A 106 -1.46 15.25 2.86
C LYS A 106 -1.21 14.64 4.24
N CYS A 107 -0.03 14.90 4.78
CA CYS A 107 0.36 14.53 6.14
C CYS A 107 0.01 15.66 7.13
N LYS A 108 0.09 15.33 8.42
CA LYS A 108 -0.26 16.25 9.52
C LYS A 108 0.83 17.30 9.77
N ASN A 109 2.08 16.89 9.61
CA ASN A 109 3.29 17.68 9.79
C ASN A 109 4.46 16.95 9.09
N LYS A 110 5.64 17.59 9.02
CA LYS A 110 6.84 17.05 8.37
C LYS A 110 7.29 15.72 8.96
N SER A 111 7.28 15.60 10.29
CA SER A 111 7.66 14.35 10.97
C SER A 111 6.70 13.21 10.65
N HIS A 112 5.40 13.50 10.49
CA HIS A 112 4.42 12.51 10.05
C HIS A 112 4.71 12.07 8.63
N LYS A 113 5.02 13.00 7.70
CA LYS A 113 5.45 12.66 6.34
C LYS A 113 6.68 11.76 6.35
N GLN A 114 7.73 12.14 7.09
CA GLN A 114 8.97 11.36 7.15
C GLN A 114 8.75 9.94 7.68
N LYS A 115 7.96 9.79 8.74
CA LYS A 115 7.57 8.45 9.21
C LYS A 115 6.94 7.59 8.12
N TRP A 116 6.13 8.19 7.24
CA TRP A 116 5.54 7.47 6.12
C TRP A 116 6.53 7.14 5.02
N VAL A 117 7.41 8.08 4.67
CA VAL A 117 8.50 7.84 3.72
C VAL A 117 9.39 6.70 4.20
N ASP A 118 9.92 6.80 5.42
CA ASP A 118 10.79 5.78 6.04
C ASP A 118 10.10 4.42 6.12
N GLY A 119 8.83 4.41 6.53
CA GLY A 119 8.05 3.18 6.67
C GLY A 119 7.83 2.45 5.35
N ILE A 120 7.52 3.18 4.28
CA ILE A 120 7.32 2.59 2.94
C ILE A 120 8.66 2.18 2.34
N GLN A 121 9.68 3.04 2.42
CA GLN A 121 11.01 2.74 1.89
C GLN A 121 11.61 1.50 2.53
N LYS A 122 11.51 1.37 3.86
CA LYS A 122 11.95 0.17 4.59
C LYS A 122 11.28 -1.11 4.11
N LEU A 123 10.02 -1.05 3.68
CA LEU A 123 9.32 -2.22 3.13
C LEU A 123 9.76 -2.51 1.69
N LEU A 124 10.04 -1.47 0.89
CA LEU A 124 10.59 -1.59 -0.46
C LEU A 124 12.00 -2.20 -0.43
N ASP A 125 12.86 -1.75 0.47
CA ASP A 125 14.22 -2.28 0.63
C ASP A 125 14.20 -3.74 1.09
N LYS A 126 13.19 -4.15 1.88
CA LYS A 126 13.02 -5.55 2.25
C LYS A 126 12.65 -6.43 1.06
N THR A 127 11.81 -5.96 0.13
CA THR A 127 11.43 -6.77 -1.04
C THR A 127 12.57 -6.91 -2.06
N SER A 128 13.42 -5.90 -2.24
CA SER A 128 14.57 -6.02 -3.16
C SER A 128 15.56 -7.08 -2.69
N LEU A 129 15.79 -7.22 -1.38
CA LEU A 129 16.66 -8.26 -0.82
C LEU A 129 16.17 -9.70 -1.10
N TYR A 130 14.85 -9.92 -1.20
CA TYR A 130 14.33 -11.27 -1.49
C TYR A 130 14.61 -11.69 -2.93
N GLU A 131 14.56 -10.76 -3.89
CA GLU A 131 14.89 -11.03 -5.30
C GLU A 131 16.35 -11.49 -5.46
N ASP A 132 17.28 -10.91 -4.69
CA ASP A 132 18.70 -11.27 -4.70
C ASP A 132 18.97 -12.66 -4.09
N THR A 133 18.21 -13.04 -3.07
CA THR A 133 18.35 -14.35 -2.41
C THR A 133 17.74 -15.49 -3.19
N GLU A 134 16.58 -15.31 -3.85
CA GLU A 134 16.01 -16.31 -4.75
C GLU A 134 16.86 -16.47 -6.03
N GLY A 135 17.38 -15.35 -6.57
CA GLY A 135 18.37 -15.37 -7.66
C GLY A 135 19.64 -16.14 -7.29
N SER A 136 20.19 -15.91 -6.09
CA SER A 136 21.37 -16.64 -5.61
C SER A 136 21.08 -18.12 -5.35
N MET A 137 19.91 -18.47 -4.81
CA MET A 137 19.50 -19.86 -4.56
C MET A 137 19.22 -20.65 -5.84
N THR A 138 18.80 -19.99 -6.92
CA THR A 138 18.63 -20.62 -8.25
C THR A 138 19.97 -20.84 -8.95
N MET A 139 20.90 -19.88 -8.84
CA MET A 139 22.26 -20.01 -9.40
C MET A 139 23.09 -21.10 -8.72
N LEU A 140 22.96 -21.29 -7.41
CA LEU A 140 23.67 -22.36 -6.68
C LEU A 140 23.19 -23.77 -7.03
N LYS A 141 22.02 -23.92 -7.66
CA LYS A 141 21.50 -25.23 -8.12
C LYS A 141 22.06 -25.68 -9.46
N ILE A 142 22.60 -24.76 -10.27
CA ILE A 142 23.09 -25.06 -11.63
C ILE A 142 24.54 -25.55 -11.62
N ASN A 143 25.32 -25.27 -10.56
CA ASN A 143 26.74 -25.64 -10.49
C ASN A 143 27.01 -27.03 -9.87
N LYS A 144 26.03 -27.95 -9.88
CA LYS A 144 26.17 -29.31 -9.31
C LYS A 144 25.99 -30.46 -10.31
N SER A 145 26.13 -30.18 -11.59
CA SER A 145 26.17 -31.20 -12.64
C SER A 145 27.18 -30.81 -13.70
N PHE A 146 28.42 -31.28 -13.56
CA PHE A 146 29.20 -32.11 -14.49
C PHE A 146 30.59 -32.35 -13.91
#